data_AF-A0A1H6RQM0-F1
#
_entry.id   AF-A0A1H6RQM0-F1
#
_cell.length_a   1.000
_cell.length_b   1.000
_cell.length_c   1.000
_cell.angle_alpha   90.00
_cell.angle_beta   90.00
_cell.angle_gamma   90.00
#
_symmetry.space_group_name_H-M   'P 1'
#
loop_
_entity.id
_entity.type
_entity.pdbx_description
1 polymer ?
#
loop_
_entity_poly.entity_id
_entity_poly.type
_entity_poly.pdbx_seq_one_letter_code
_entity_poly.pdbx_strand_id
1 'polypeptide(L)'
;MHNSTTVNTSQARFDAVAGTEKHLRRHGAGLCDLLDALDDKSGFDALCDLHGAVPERFPDADAVEQALRDIRRILSEQAPSALDRISHERSLPASDMARWHGARVSELLARFRHAG
;
A
#
# COMPACT_ATOMS: atom_id res chain seq x y z
N MET A 1 5.83 -4.32 35.56
CA MET A 1 6.50 -3.47 34.55
C MET A 1 6.14 -3.91 33.12
N HIS A 2 4.84 -4.06 32.80
CA HIS A 2 4.33 -4.53 31.49
C HIS A 2 3.67 -3.42 30.66
N ASN A 3 3.58 -2.19 31.20
CA ASN A 3 2.82 -1.10 30.59
C ASN A 3 3.62 -0.32 29.53
N SER A 4 4.96 -0.40 29.54
CA SER A 4 5.80 0.38 28.62
C SER A 4 5.91 -0.28 27.25
N THR A 5 5.89 -1.62 27.19
CA THR A 5 6.03 -2.39 25.95
C THR A 5 4.76 -2.29 25.09
N THR A 6 3.58 -2.43 25.70
CA THR A 6 2.28 -2.35 25.00
C THR A 6 1.99 -0.96 24.44
N VAL A 7 2.36 0.09 25.18
CA VAL A 7 2.24 1.49 24.72
C VAL A 7 3.19 1.77 23.56
N ASN A 8 4.40 1.22 23.57
CA ASN A 8 5.38 1.38 22.49
C ASN A 8 4.93 0.69 21.19
N THR A 9 4.41 -0.53 21.29
CA THR A 9 3.79 -1.29 20.18
C THR A 9 2.60 -0.51 19.58
N SER A 10 1.72 0.02 20.42
CA SER A 10 0.53 0.77 19.96
C SER A 10 0.90 2.08 19.26
N GLN A 11 1.89 2.80 19.79
CA GLN A 11 2.40 4.03 19.17
C GLN A 11 3.08 3.75 17.83
N ALA A 12 3.91 2.71 17.74
CA ALA A 12 4.59 2.34 16.50
C ALA A 12 3.60 1.94 15.39
N ARG A 13 2.50 1.24 15.73
CA ARG A 13 1.43 0.93 14.78
C ARG A 13 0.70 2.20 14.31
N PHE A 14 0.39 3.12 15.22
CA PHE A 14 -0.22 4.40 14.87
C PHE A 14 0.68 5.23 13.92
N ASP A 15 1.99 5.29 14.21
CA ASP A 15 2.96 5.98 13.36
C ASP A 15 3.09 5.34 11.97
N ALA A 16 2.96 4.00 11.89
CA ALA A 16 2.95 3.27 10.62
C ALA A 16 1.71 3.60 9.78
N VAL A 17 0.52 3.71 10.39
CA VAL A 17 -0.70 4.16 9.71
C VAL A 17 -0.54 5.61 9.22
N ALA A 18 -0.06 6.52 10.07
CA ALA A 18 0.16 7.92 9.69
C ALA A 18 1.19 8.05 8.55
N GLY A 19 2.23 7.21 8.56
CA GLY A 19 3.19 7.11 7.47
C GLY A 19 2.56 6.64 6.15
N THR A 20 1.62 5.71 6.24
CA THR A 20 0.85 5.20 5.09
C THR A 20 -0.08 6.28 4.53
N GLU A 21 -0.82 6.98 5.38
CA GLU A 21 -1.66 8.12 4.98
C GLU A 21 -0.85 9.19 4.24
N LYS A 22 0.31 9.56 4.79
CA LYS A 22 1.20 10.54 4.19
C LYS A 22 1.70 10.11 2.82
N HIS A 23 1.94 8.81 2.61
CA HIS A 23 2.32 8.27 1.32
C HIS A 23 1.15 8.39 0.32
N LEU A 24 -0.06 7.95 0.70
CA LEU A 24 -1.24 8.00 -0.15
C LEU A 24 -1.61 9.42 -0.56
N ARG A 25 -1.54 10.40 0.36
CA ARG A 25 -1.77 11.80 0.02
C ARG A 25 -0.83 12.35 -1.05
N ARG A 26 0.38 11.81 -1.15
CA ARG A 26 1.42 12.30 -2.07
C ARG A 26 1.52 11.52 -3.36
N HIS A 27 1.24 10.22 -3.30
CA HIS A 27 1.55 9.27 -4.36
C HIS A 27 0.39 8.31 -4.67
N GLY A 28 -0.75 8.46 -3.99
CA GLY A 28 -1.93 7.61 -4.19
C GLY A 28 -2.52 7.71 -5.59
N ALA A 29 -2.47 8.90 -6.22
CA ALA A 29 -2.94 9.07 -7.59
C ALA A 29 -2.18 8.17 -8.58
N GLY A 30 -0.84 8.14 -8.54
CA GLY A 30 -0.05 7.27 -9.41
C GLY A 30 -0.26 5.78 -9.11
N LEU A 31 -0.51 5.42 -7.84
CA LEU A 31 -0.88 4.05 -7.49
C LEU A 31 -2.26 3.68 -8.07
N CYS A 32 -3.23 4.59 -7.99
CA CYS A 32 -4.55 4.42 -8.58
C CYS A 32 -4.48 4.26 -10.09
N ASP A 33 -3.75 5.13 -10.79
CA ASP A 33 -3.56 5.06 -12.24
C ASP A 33 -2.95 3.72 -12.66
N LEU A 34 -1.99 3.21 -11.89
CA LEU A 34 -1.40 1.90 -12.14
C LEU A 34 -2.42 0.78 -11.94
N LEU A 35 -3.13 0.76 -10.81
CA LEU A 35 -4.09 -0.29 -10.48
C LEU A 35 -5.29 -0.30 -11.45
N ASP A 36 -5.75 0.87 -11.88
CA ASP A 36 -6.76 1.03 -12.94
C ASP A 36 -6.25 0.46 -14.28
N ALA A 37 -4.99 0.76 -14.64
CA ALA A 37 -4.40 0.26 -15.86
C ALA A 37 -4.17 -1.27 -15.85
N LEU A 38 -3.99 -1.87 -14.68
CA LEU A 38 -3.93 -3.34 -14.52
C LEU A 38 -5.29 -3.99 -14.75
N ASP A 39 -6.40 -3.25 -14.62
CA ASP A 39 -7.78 -3.75 -14.68
C ASP A 39 -8.03 -4.93 -13.71
N ASP A 40 -7.30 -4.94 -12.58
CA ASP A 40 -7.45 -5.94 -11.53
C ASP A 40 -8.39 -5.42 -10.45
N LYS A 41 -9.61 -5.96 -10.46
CA LYS A 41 -10.64 -5.63 -9.47
C LYS A 41 -10.16 -5.78 -8.03
N SER A 42 -9.35 -6.79 -7.74
CA SER A 42 -8.79 -7.04 -6.41
C SER A 42 -7.84 -5.91 -5.98
N GLY A 43 -7.15 -5.30 -6.94
CA GLY A 43 -6.22 -4.19 -6.68
C GLY A 43 -6.94 -2.91 -6.35
N PHE A 44 -8.01 -2.63 -7.09
CA PHE A 44 -8.88 -1.50 -6.80
C PHE A 44 -9.59 -1.65 -5.45
N ASP A 45 -10.14 -2.84 -5.16
CA ASP A 45 -10.77 -3.13 -3.87
C ASP A 45 -9.79 -2.91 -2.70
N ALA A 46 -8.55 -3.40 -2.81
CA ALA A 46 -7.52 -3.17 -1.79
C ALA A 46 -7.14 -1.69 -1.62
N LEU A 47 -7.15 -0.91 -2.70
CA LEU A 47 -6.93 0.54 -2.62
C LEU A 47 -8.10 1.26 -1.93
N CYS A 48 -9.34 0.85 -2.21
CA CYS A 48 -10.52 1.36 -1.54
C CYS A 48 -10.52 1.04 -0.04
N ASP A 49 -10.20 -0.21 0.32
CA ASP A 49 -10.07 -0.63 1.73
C ASP A 49 -9.02 0.20 2.46
N LEU A 50 -7.87 0.41 1.81
CA LEU A 50 -6.81 1.25 2.35
C LEU A 50 -7.26 2.71 2.53
N HIS A 51 -7.96 3.28 1.55
CA HIS A 51 -8.50 4.64 1.64
C HIS A 51 -9.59 4.80 2.70
N GLY A 52 -10.37 3.75 2.96
CA GLY A 52 -11.40 3.74 3.99
C GLY A 52 -10.84 3.65 5.40
N ALA A 53 -9.83 2.80 5.62
CA ALA A 53 -9.28 2.54 6.96
C ALA A 53 -8.39 3.67 7.50
N VAL A 54 -7.71 4.40 6.63
CA VAL A 54 -6.72 5.42 7.00
C VAL A 54 -7.29 6.70 7.66
N PRO A 55 -8.38 7.32 7.16
CA PRO A 55 -8.89 8.59 7.71
C PRO A 55 -9.74 8.42 8.98
N GLU A 56 -9.97 7.19 9.45
CA GLU A 56 -10.75 6.95 10.65
C GLU A 56 -10.10 7.57 11.89
N ARG A 57 -10.92 8.03 12.84
CA ARG A 57 -10.44 8.62 14.11
C ARG A 57 -9.58 7.65 14.92
N PHE A 58 -9.84 6.36 14.77
CA PHE A 58 -9.09 5.26 15.34
C PHE A 58 -8.85 4.24 14.23
N PRO A 59 -7.83 4.45 13.38
CA PRO A 59 -7.64 3.64 12.20
C PRO A 59 -7.27 2.20 12.60
N ASP A 60 -7.91 1.24 11.94
CA ASP A 60 -7.58 -0.17 12.09
C ASP A 60 -6.23 -0.46 11.42
N ALA A 61 -5.18 -0.54 12.25
CA ALA A 61 -3.83 -0.80 11.79
C ALA A 61 -3.69 -2.17 11.08
N ASP A 62 -4.49 -3.16 11.46
CA ASP A 62 -4.46 -4.48 10.84
C ASP A 62 -5.15 -4.45 9.47
N ALA A 63 -6.24 -3.70 9.32
CA ALA A 63 -6.87 -3.46 8.02
C ALA A 63 -5.93 -2.70 7.06
N VAL A 64 -5.25 -1.66 7.56
CA VAL A 64 -4.24 -0.91 6.78
C VAL A 64 -3.08 -1.81 6.37
N GLU A 65 -2.55 -2.62 7.29
CA GLU A 65 -1.48 -3.56 6.97
C GLU A 65 -1.92 -4.61 5.94
N GLN A 66 -3.14 -5.14 6.08
CA GLN A 66 -3.68 -6.14 5.16
C GLN A 66 -3.85 -5.57 3.75
N ALA A 67 -4.43 -4.38 3.61
CA ALA A 67 -4.59 -3.73 2.32
C ALA A 67 -3.24 -3.45 1.63
N LEU A 68 -2.21 -3.05 2.40
CA LEU A 68 -0.85 -2.89 1.87
C LEU A 68 -0.25 -4.24 1.41
N ARG A 69 -0.51 -5.35 2.12
CA ARG A 69 -0.06 -6.69 1.69
C ARG A 69 -0.72 -7.10 0.37
N ASP A 70 -2.01 -6.84 0.22
CA ASP A 70 -2.76 -7.16 -0.99
C ASP A 70 -2.29 -6.35 -2.18
N ILE A 71 -2.10 -5.04 -2.02
CA ILE A 71 -1.50 -4.19 -3.07
C ILE A 71 -0.10 -4.72 -3.46
N ARG A 72 0.76 -5.04 -2.49
CA ARG A 72 2.11 -5.58 -2.78
C ARG A 72 2.03 -6.88 -3.57
N ARG A 73 1.14 -7.79 -3.16
CA ARG A 73 0.94 -9.09 -3.82
C ARG A 73 0.57 -8.88 -5.29
N ILE A 74 -0.45 -8.05 -5.54
CA ILE A 74 -0.96 -7.76 -6.88
C ILE A 74 0.12 -7.16 -7.77
N LEU A 75 0.91 -6.21 -7.26
CA LEU A 75 2.04 -5.64 -8.01
C LEU A 75 3.13 -6.67 -8.32
N SER A 76 3.39 -7.62 -7.41
CA SER A 76 4.41 -8.66 -7.60
C SER A 76 3.99 -9.81 -8.50
N GLU A 77 2.69 -10.04 -8.64
CA GLU A 77 2.11 -11.11 -9.47
C GLU A 77 2.00 -10.72 -10.95
N GLN A 78 2.24 -9.46 -11.30
CA GLN A 78 2.19 -9.00 -12.68
C GLN A 78 3.33 -9.58 -13.52
N ALA A 79 2.97 -10.19 -14.64
CA ALA A 79 3.94 -10.62 -15.64
C ALA A 79 4.62 -9.38 -16.28
N PRO A 80 5.95 -9.38 -16.50
CA PRO A 80 6.63 -8.27 -17.17
C PRO A 80 6.01 -7.92 -18.53
N SER A 81 5.61 -8.93 -19.31
CA SER A 81 4.94 -8.74 -20.60
C SER A 81 3.58 -8.04 -20.49
N ALA A 82 2.85 -8.23 -19.38
CA ALA A 82 1.59 -7.54 -19.15
C ALA A 82 1.83 -6.06 -18.85
N LEU A 83 2.85 -5.74 -18.04
CA LEU A 83 3.24 -4.36 -17.74
C LEU A 83 3.78 -3.64 -18.98
N ASP A 84 4.55 -4.32 -19.82
CA ASP A 84 5.05 -3.76 -21.08
C ASP A 84 3.89 -3.47 -22.05
N ARG A 85 2.93 -4.39 -22.15
CA ARG A 85 1.70 -4.18 -22.94
C ARG A 85 0.93 -2.96 -22.44
N ILE A 86 0.69 -2.86 -21.14
CA ILE A 86 0.03 -1.69 -20.53
C ILE A 86 0.81 -0.42 -20.84
N SER A 87 2.14 -0.49 -20.81
CA SER A 87 2.98 0.66 -21.10
C SER A 87 2.78 1.18 -22.52
N HIS A 88 2.64 0.26 -23.48
CA HIS A 88 2.31 0.61 -24.87
C HIS A 88 0.86 1.09 -25.04
N GLU A 89 -0.11 0.37 -24.49
CA GLU A 89 -1.54 0.63 -24.70
C GLU A 89 -2.03 1.89 -23.98
N ARG A 90 -1.51 2.16 -22.79
CA ARG A 90 -1.92 3.28 -21.92
C ARG A 90 -0.94 4.44 -21.92
N SER A 91 0.19 4.33 -22.65
CA SER A 91 1.28 5.34 -22.63
C SER A 91 1.74 5.69 -21.21
N LEU A 92 1.78 4.68 -20.33
CA LEU A 92 2.11 4.79 -18.90
C LEU A 92 3.42 4.03 -18.63
N PRO A 93 4.37 4.51 -17.80
CA PRO A 93 5.56 3.73 -17.47
C PRO A 93 5.26 2.63 -16.43
N ALA A 94 4.38 1.67 -16.78
CA ALA A 94 3.78 0.73 -15.83
C ALA A 94 4.80 -0.17 -15.13
N SER A 95 5.83 -0.62 -15.85
CA SER A 95 6.92 -1.43 -15.27
C SER A 95 7.71 -0.67 -14.19
N ASP A 96 8.03 0.60 -14.43
CA ASP A 96 8.75 1.44 -13.45
C ASP A 96 7.84 1.83 -12.28
N MET A 97 6.57 2.13 -12.55
CA MET A 97 5.58 2.42 -11.52
C MET A 97 5.36 1.22 -10.60
N ALA A 98 5.17 0.02 -11.15
CA ALA A 98 4.99 -1.19 -10.35
C ALA A 98 6.20 -1.47 -9.46
N ARG A 99 7.42 -1.29 -9.99
CA ARG A 99 8.65 -1.43 -9.21
C ARG A 99 8.74 -0.39 -8.09
N TRP A 100 8.48 0.88 -8.40
CA TRP A 100 8.59 1.97 -7.44
C TRP A 100 7.54 1.86 -6.33
N HIS A 101 6.27 1.63 -6.69
CA HIS A 101 5.19 1.44 -5.73
C HIS A 101 5.38 0.17 -4.90
N GLY A 102 5.79 -0.95 -5.51
CA GLY A 102 6.06 -2.19 -4.79
C GLY A 102 7.16 -2.02 -3.72
N ALA A 103 8.22 -1.27 -4.03
CA ALA A 103 9.28 -0.95 -3.07
C ALA A 103 8.76 -0.07 -1.92
N ARG A 104 7.96 0.96 -2.23
CA ARG A 104 7.37 1.85 -1.22
C ARG A 104 6.39 1.16 -0.31
N VAL A 105 5.52 0.30 -0.85
CA VAL A 105 4.58 -0.49 -0.06
C VAL A 105 5.34 -1.47 0.84
N SER A 106 6.43 -2.07 0.36
CA SER A 106 7.28 -2.94 1.17
C SER A 106 7.95 -2.19 2.34
N GLU A 107 8.39 -0.94 2.11
CA GLU A 107 8.93 -0.07 3.16
C GLU A 107 7.87 0.26 4.23
N LEU A 108 6.63 0.55 3.81
CA LEU A 108 5.52 0.80 4.73
C LEU A 108 5.21 -0.43 5.57
N LEU A 109 5.11 -1.61 4.95
CA LEU A 109 4.88 -2.90 5.64
C LEU A 109 5.97 -3.23 6.67
N ALA A 110 7.23 -2.87 6.41
CA ALA A 110 8.30 -3.08 7.38
C ALA A 110 8.04 -2.32 8.69
N ARG A 111 7.42 -1.13 8.63
CA ARG A 111 7.10 -0.32 9.82
C ARG A 111 6.05 -0.97 10.71
N PHE A 112 5.10 -1.71 10.13
CA PHE A 112 4.14 -2.53 10.89
C PHE A 112 4.82 -3.73 11.57
N ARG A 113 5.77 -4.39 10.88
CA ARG A 113 6.53 -5.52 11.47
C ARG A 113 7.39 -5.10 12.66
N HIS A 114 7.97 -3.89 12.61
CA HIS A 114 8.76 -3.35 13.72
C HIS A 114 7.91 -2.80 14.87
N ALA A 115 6.59 -2.76 14.70
CA ALA A 115 5.63 -2.31 15.71
C ALA A 115 5.00 -3.46 16.51
N GLY A 116 5.35 -4.72 16.22
CA GLY A 116 4.81 -5.94 16.85
C GLY A 116 5.75 -6.60 17.84
#